data_AF-A0A229TMP1-F1
#
_entry.id   AF-A0A229TMP1-F1
#
_cell.length_a   1.000
_cell.length_b   1.000
_cell.length_c   1.000
_cell.angle_alpha   90.00
_cell.angle_beta   90.00
_cell.angle_gamma   90.00
#
_symmetry.space_group_name_H-M   'P 1'
#
loop_
_entity.id
_entity.type
_entity.pdbx_description
1 polymer ?
#
loop_
_entity_poly.entity_id
_entity_poly.type
_entity_poly.pdbx_seq_one_letter_code
_entity_poly.pdbx_strand_id
1 'polypeptide(L)'
;MDGRPQLGRRRASPGESTGSHRVAPPGEATGSHRVLGETKRGIAKWPIVAASFVVLLVLGLLGWGWADSILNSRAEAQASACAEGDSTLSVVAAPSVAPAVTAAAERWNQARTVVRAHCVHVRVQAIDDQRVLLALTGRGNLDSIGGQPAVWIPETTATITQLTAARPALLTSPAEPLATTPTADYPCAVLTADAVDEVQQRASQVFRNYLQEPAQKADFDRVLTPGA
;
A
#
# COMPACT_ATOMS: atom_id res chain seq x y z
N MET A 1 49.64 24.69 -26.71
CA MET A 1 50.00 26.09 -26.39
C MET A 1 48.77 26.69 -25.75
N ASP A 2 48.72 27.16 -24.52
CA ASP A 2 49.68 27.49 -23.45
C ASP A 2 48.78 27.58 -22.18
N GLY A 3 49.12 27.01 -21.01
CA GLY A 3 49.88 27.70 -19.96
C GLY A 3 49.11 28.89 -19.38
N ARG A 4 48.93 29.13 -18.08
CA ARG A 4 49.47 28.58 -16.83
C ARG A 4 48.69 29.28 -15.65
N PRO A 5 48.95 28.90 -14.39
CA PRO A 5 48.08 29.10 -13.23
C PRO A 5 48.35 30.38 -12.42
N GLN A 6 47.48 30.64 -11.44
CA GLN A 6 47.70 31.65 -10.39
C GLN A 6 48.46 31.07 -9.20
N LEU A 7 49.46 31.84 -8.77
CA LEU A 7 50.47 31.56 -7.74
C LEU A 7 50.30 32.59 -6.61
N GLY A 8 50.50 32.19 -5.36
CA GLY A 8 50.68 33.14 -4.24
C GLY A 8 50.32 32.51 -2.90
N ARG A 9 51.22 31.83 -2.16
CA ARG A 9 52.47 32.24 -1.49
C ARG A 9 52.24 32.95 -0.14
N ARG A 10 52.69 32.27 0.93
CA ARG A 10 53.55 32.72 2.06
C ARG A 10 53.23 31.81 3.26
N ARG A 11 54.09 31.51 4.22
CA ARG A 11 55.56 31.41 4.43
C ARG A 11 55.66 31.00 5.92
N ALA A 12 56.63 30.16 6.25
CA ALA A 12 56.92 29.70 7.61
C ALA A 12 57.36 30.82 8.58
N SER A 13 57.31 30.55 9.90
CA SER A 13 58.51 30.64 10.75
C SER A 13 58.41 29.88 12.08
N PRO A 14 59.57 29.49 12.67
CA PRO A 14 59.73 28.66 13.86
C PRO A 14 60.08 29.47 15.12
N GLY A 15 60.15 28.81 16.29
CA GLY A 15 60.66 29.43 17.52
C GLY A 15 61.05 28.39 18.58
N GLU A 16 62.36 28.19 18.71
CA GLU A 16 63.07 27.55 19.84
C GLU A 16 62.84 28.30 21.17
N SER A 17 62.91 27.57 22.29
CA SER A 17 63.29 28.13 23.59
C SER A 17 64.10 27.11 24.40
N THR A 18 65.41 27.37 24.47
CA THR A 18 66.34 27.31 25.63
C THR A 18 65.79 26.62 26.89
N GLY A 19 66.42 25.66 27.57
CA GLY A 19 67.83 25.40 27.83
C GLY A 19 68.03 25.37 29.35
N SER A 20 68.47 24.23 29.92
CA SER A 20 69.21 24.21 31.20
C SER A 20 69.93 22.88 31.36
N HIS A 21 71.25 22.99 31.44
CA HIS A 21 72.19 21.90 31.67
C HIS A 21 72.66 21.97 33.12
N ARG A 22 72.68 20.83 33.82
CA ARG A 22 73.59 20.60 34.94
C ARG A 22 74.26 19.25 34.75
N VAL A 23 75.58 19.29 34.79
CA VAL A 23 76.52 18.16 34.80
C VAL A 23 77.05 18.00 36.22
N ALA A 24 77.11 16.76 36.72
CA ALA A 24 78.18 16.11 37.50
C ALA A 24 77.63 14.96 38.37
N PRO A 25 78.40 13.91 38.75
CA PRO A 25 79.60 13.30 38.17
C PRO A 25 79.45 11.74 38.02
N PRO A 26 80.48 10.98 37.55
CA PRO A 26 80.35 9.56 37.23
C PRO A 26 80.72 8.64 38.41
N GLY A 27 79.98 7.55 38.55
CA GLY A 27 80.31 6.43 39.43
C GLY A 27 79.93 5.13 38.73
N GLU A 28 80.93 4.40 38.28
CA GLU A 28 80.81 3.03 37.78
C GLU A 28 80.47 2.04 38.90
N ALA A 29 80.05 0.85 38.46
CA ALA A 29 80.08 -0.43 39.16
C ALA A 29 78.76 -0.93 39.83
N THR A 30 78.07 -1.73 39.00
CA THR A 30 77.69 -3.14 39.30
C THR A 30 76.30 -3.42 39.87
N GLY A 31 75.53 -4.17 39.09
CA GLY A 31 74.83 -5.35 39.59
C GLY A 31 73.42 -5.14 40.12
N SER A 32 72.42 -5.26 39.25
CA SER A 32 71.21 -6.04 39.56
C SER A 32 70.41 -6.28 38.29
N HIS A 33 70.67 -7.41 37.63
CA HIS A 33 69.68 -8.02 36.75
C HIS A 33 68.54 -8.51 37.65
N ARG A 34 67.58 -7.64 37.94
CA ARG A 34 66.30 -8.09 38.47
C ARG A 34 65.61 -8.79 37.32
N VAL A 35 65.66 -10.11 37.36
CA VAL A 35 64.79 -11.00 36.61
C VAL A 35 63.38 -10.49 36.87
N LEU A 36 62.82 -9.78 35.89
CA LEU A 36 61.42 -9.40 35.92
C LEU A 36 60.67 -10.72 35.87
N GLY A 37 60.14 -11.10 37.04
CA GLY A 37 59.28 -12.26 37.17
C GLY A 37 58.24 -12.22 36.07
N GLU A 38 58.08 -13.37 35.43
CA GLU A 38 57.16 -13.63 34.34
C GLU A 38 55.74 -13.21 34.75
N THR A 39 55.39 -11.95 34.49
CA THR A 39 54.01 -11.51 34.59
C THR A 39 53.30 -12.17 33.44
N LYS A 40 52.59 -13.27 33.73
CA LYS A 40 51.57 -13.83 32.86
C LYS A 40 50.62 -12.67 32.54
N ARG A 41 50.79 -12.08 31.36
CA ARG A 41 49.88 -11.08 30.79
C ARG A 41 48.56 -11.80 30.60
N GLY A 42 47.76 -11.85 31.67
CA GLY A 42 46.38 -12.27 31.58
C GLY A 42 45.73 -11.31 30.62
N ILE A 43 45.35 -11.81 29.44
CA ILE A 43 44.46 -11.11 28.54
C ILE A 43 43.26 -10.72 29.41
N ALA A 44 43.15 -9.42 29.70
CA ALA A 44 41.99 -8.88 30.38
C ALA A 44 40.79 -9.43 29.62
N LYS A 45 39.84 -10.08 30.28
CA LYS A 45 38.65 -10.65 29.64
C LYS A 45 37.65 -9.54 29.25
N TRP A 46 37.90 -8.32 29.71
CA TRP A 46 37.11 -7.12 29.48
C TRP A 46 36.88 -6.70 28.01
N PRO A 47 37.85 -6.77 27.07
CA PRO A 47 37.62 -6.43 25.67
C PRO A 47 36.76 -7.47 24.97
N ILE A 48 36.76 -8.73 25.41
CA ILE A 48 35.87 -9.77 24.86
C ILE A 48 34.43 -9.49 25.27
N VAL A 49 34.20 -9.09 26.52
CA VAL A 49 32.87 -8.71 27.03
C VAL A 49 32.39 -7.40 26.38
N ALA A 50 33.26 -6.43 26.19
CA ALA A 50 32.92 -5.18 25.50
C ALA A 50 32.60 -5.44 24.02
N ALA A 51 33.39 -6.27 23.33
CA ALA A 51 33.15 -6.62 21.94
C ALA A 51 31.83 -7.41 21.78
N SER A 52 31.54 -8.37 22.66
CA SER A 52 30.27 -9.11 22.61
C SER A 52 29.08 -8.19 22.84
N PHE A 53 29.18 -7.23 23.77
CA PHE A 53 28.12 -6.25 24.02
C PHE A 53 27.87 -5.35 22.80
N VAL A 54 28.95 -4.85 22.17
CA VAL A 54 28.84 -4.07 20.93
C VAL A 54 28.22 -4.89 19.80
N VAL A 55 28.63 -6.15 19.63
CA VAL A 55 28.05 -7.04 18.61
C VAL A 55 26.56 -7.28 18.86
N LEU A 56 26.16 -7.51 20.12
CA LEU A 56 24.75 -7.68 20.48
C LEU A 56 23.93 -6.41 20.24
N LEU A 57 24.47 -5.23 20.53
CA LEU A 57 23.83 -3.96 20.22
C LEU A 57 23.69 -3.75 18.70
N VAL A 58 24.73 -4.04 17.93
CA VAL A 58 24.69 -3.93 16.46
C VAL A 58 23.69 -4.90 15.87
N LEU A 59 23.66 -6.15 16.32
CA LEU A 59 22.66 -7.14 15.89
C LEU A 59 21.24 -6.77 16.32
N GLY A 60 21.07 -6.21 17.51
CA GLY A 60 19.78 -5.71 17.98
C GLY A 60 19.27 -4.54 17.13
N LEU A 61 20.15 -3.58 16.79
CA LEU A 61 19.80 -2.43 15.95
C LEU A 61 19.52 -2.84 14.49
N LEU A 62 20.33 -3.73 13.92
CA LEU A 62 20.13 -4.25 12.57
C LEU A 62 18.89 -5.17 12.48
N GLY A 63 18.66 -6.00 13.50
CA GLY A 63 17.48 -6.85 13.62
C GLY A 63 16.21 -6.04 13.83
N TRP A 64 16.28 -4.97 14.64
CA TRP A 64 15.18 -4.01 14.78
C TRP A 64 14.91 -3.30 13.46
N GLY A 65 15.93 -2.80 12.76
CA GLY A 65 15.76 -2.16 11.45
C GLY A 65 15.05 -3.05 10.40
N TRP A 66 15.32 -4.36 10.41
CA TRP A 66 14.62 -5.32 9.54
C TRP A 66 13.17 -5.57 9.97
N ALA A 67 12.91 -5.73 11.27
CA ALA A 67 11.56 -5.90 11.80
C ALA A 67 10.69 -4.63 11.62
N ASP A 68 11.27 -3.46 11.88
CA ASP A 68 10.67 -2.15 11.69
C ASP A 68 10.38 -1.92 10.20
N SER A 69 11.28 -2.32 9.29
CA SER A 69 11.00 -2.22 7.84
C SER A 69 9.77 -3.02 7.37
N ILE A 70 9.41 -4.13 8.04
CA ILE A 70 8.23 -4.94 7.68
C ILE A 70 6.95 -4.41 8.36
N LEU A 71 7.05 -3.84 9.55
CA LEU A 71 5.91 -3.27 10.29
C LEU A 71 5.59 -1.84 9.83
N ASN A 72 6.61 -1.01 9.64
CA ASN A 72 6.51 0.39 9.26
C ASN A 72 6.19 0.57 7.77
N SER A 73 6.61 -0.36 6.90
CA SER A 73 6.12 -0.42 5.50
C SER A 73 4.61 -0.67 5.39
N ARG A 74 3.93 -1.11 6.45
CA ARG A 74 2.46 -1.26 6.45
C ARG A 74 1.75 -0.07 7.07
N ALA A 75 2.40 0.68 7.97
CA ALA A 75 1.80 1.86 8.61
C ALA A 75 2.03 3.15 7.81
N GLU A 76 3.22 3.36 7.27
CA GLU A 76 3.53 4.54 6.45
C GLU A 76 2.95 4.42 5.03
N ALA A 77 2.92 3.20 4.45
CA ALA A 77 2.23 2.95 3.19
C ALA A 77 0.70 3.11 3.29
N GLN A 78 0.13 3.03 4.50
CA GLN A 78 -1.31 3.27 4.73
C GLN A 78 -1.65 4.74 4.91
N ALA A 79 -0.74 5.57 5.42
CA ALA A 79 -0.92 7.02 5.48
C ALA A 79 -0.77 7.69 4.09
N SER A 80 -0.01 7.06 3.16
CA SER A 80 0.10 7.50 1.76
C SER A 80 -0.90 6.84 0.80
N ALA A 81 -1.63 5.81 1.25
CA ALA A 81 -2.51 5.01 0.39
C ALA A 81 -3.79 5.76 -0.03
N CYS A 82 -4.32 6.63 0.83
CA CYS A 82 -5.59 7.31 0.60
C CYS A 82 -5.43 8.83 0.79
N ALA A 83 -4.45 9.39 0.07
CA ALA A 83 -4.02 10.79 0.19
C ALA A 83 -5.11 11.79 -0.20
N GLU A 84 -6.03 11.43 -1.09
CA GLU A 84 -7.16 12.28 -1.50
C GLU A 84 -8.51 11.94 -0.81
N GLY A 85 -8.54 11.00 0.15
CA GLY A 85 -9.71 10.70 0.97
C GLY A 85 -10.57 9.50 0.51
N ASP A 86 -11.61 9.19 1.28
CA ASP A 86 -12.52 8.05 1.04
C ASP A 86 -13.59 8.40 0.01
N SER A 87 -13.80 7.53 -0.98
CA SER A 87 -14.85 7.66 -1.99
C SER A 87 -15.82 6.49 -1.92
N THR A 88 -17.14 6.75 -1.94
CA THR A 88 -18.14 5.68 -1.89
C THR A 88 -18.59 5.30 -3.29
N LEU A 89 -18.40 4.04 -3.69
CA LEU A 89 -18.93 3.47 -4.92
C LEU A 89 -20.30 2.83 -4.65
N SER A 90 -21.36 3.42 -5.20
CA SER A 90 -22.72 2.88 -5.07
C SER A 90 -22.97 1.79 -6.13
N VAL A 91 -23.33 0.60 -5.67
CA VAL A 91 -23.61 -0.58 -6.48
C VAL A 91 -25.02 -1.06 -6.18
N VAL A 92 -25.83 -1.23 -7.21
CA VAL A 92 -27.15 -1.84 -7.08
C VAL A 92 -27.15 -3.18 -7.82
N ALA A 93 -27.63 -4.22 -7.17
CA ALA A 93 -27.67 -5.56 -7.72
C ALA A 93 -29.05 -6.19 -7.57
N ALA A 94 -29.40 -7.07 -8.50
CA ALA A 94 -30.58 -7.89 -8.41
C ALA A 94 -30.55 -8.71 -7.10
N PRO A 95 -31.69 -8.87 -6.39
CA PRO A 95 -31.72 -9.54 -5.09
C PRO A 95 -31.17 -10.97 -5.10
N SER A 96 -31.29 -11.67 -6.23
CA SER A 96 -30.80 -13.03 -6.45
C SER A 96 -29.28 -13.16 -6.35
N VAL A 97 -28.52 -12.16 -6.80
CA VAL A 97 -27.04 -12.15 -6.75
C VAL A 97 -26.46 -11.20 -5.70
N ALA A 98 -27.29 -10.36 -5.07
CA ALA A 98 -26.86 -9.40 -4.08
C ALA A 98 -26.01 -10.00 -2.93
N PRO A 99 -26.27 -11.21 -2.40
CA PRO A 99 -25.40 -11.81 -1.38
C PRO A 99 -23.95 -12.03 -1.87
N ALA A 100 -23.77 -12.53 -3.10
CA ALA A 100 -22.45 -12.75 -3.68
C ALA A 100 -21.72 -11.43 -3.94
N VAL A 101 -22.42 -10.43 -4.48
CA VAL A 101 -21.87 -9.08 -4.71
C VAL A 101 -21.50 -8.40 -3.39
N THR A 102 -22.30 -8.58 -2.34
CA THR A 102 -22.03 -8.02 -1.00
C THR A 102 -20.79 -8.66 -0.39
N ALA A 103 -20.65 -9.99 -0.45
CA ALA A 103 -19.44 -10.68 0.03
C ALA A 103 -18.18 -10.22 -0.71
N ALA A 104 -18.29 -9.98 -2.02
CA ALA A 104 -17.20 -9.40 -2.80
C ALA A 104 -16.85 -7.97 -2.35
N ALA A 105 -17.86 -7.12 -2.18
CA ALA A 105 -17.69 -5.75 -1.70
C ALA A 105 -17.05 -5.71 -0.30
N GLU A 106 -17.43 -6.61 0.61
CA GLU A 106 -16.82 -6.72 1.93
C GLU A 106 -15.34 -7.06 1.86
N ARG A 107 -14.96 -8.05 1.04
CA ARG A 107 -13.55 -8.40 0.82
C ARG A 107 -12.76 -7.23 0.20
N TRP A 108 -13.35 -6.54 -0.77
CA TRP A 108 -12.78 -5.33 -1.36
C TRP A 108 -12.54 -4.24 -0.31
N ASN A 109 -13.56 -3.95 0.52
CA ASN A 109 -13.50 -2.93 1.56
C ASN A 109 -12.47 -3.28 2.64
N GLN A 110 -12.35 -4.56 3.01
CA GLN A 110 -11.36 -5.04 3.97
C GLN A 110 -9.93 -4.96 3.42
N ALA A 111 -9.74 -5.22 2.13
CA ALA A 111 -8.45 -5.13 1.46
C ALA A 111 -7.93 -3.68 1.35
N ARG A 112 -8.78 -2.68 1.62
CA ARG A 112 -8.48 -1.24 1.45
C ARG A 112 -7.88 -0.96 0.07
N THR A 113 -8.50 -1.50 -0.97
CA THR A 113 -7.99 -1.38 -2.34
C THR A 113 -7.86 0.09 -2.74
N VAL A 114 -6.62 0.51 -3.00
CA VAL A 114 -6.32 1.87 -3.44
C VAL A 114 -6.54 1.98 -4.94
N VAL A 115 -7.40 2.91 -5.35
CA VAL A 115 -7.55 3.29 -6.76
C VAL A 115 -7.16 4.76 -6.88
N ARG A 116 -6.00 5.03 -7.51
CA ARG A 116 -5.45 6.39 -7.70
C ARG A 116 -5.54 7.27 -6.43
N ALA A 117 -4.93 6.81 -5.34
CA ALA A 117 -4.85 7.53 -4.06
C ALA A 117 -6.17 7.77 -3.32
N HIS A 118 -7.26 7.09 -3.73
CA HIS A 118 -8.51 7.00 -2.98
C HIS A 118 -8.75 5.60 -2.44
N CYS A 119 -9.23 5.54 -1.20
CA CYS A 119 -9.84 4.35 -0.61
C CYS A 119 -11.27 4.27 -1.12
N VAL A 120 -11.57 3.33 -2.02
CA VAL A 120 -12.94 3.16 -2.54
C VAL A 120 -13.71 2.23 -1.61
N HIS A 121 -14.75 2.76 -0.98
CA HIS A 121 -15.70 1.99 -0.19
C HIS A 121 -16.92 1.61 -1.03
N VAL A 122 -17.10 0.32 -1.27
CA VAL A 122 -18.21 -0.20 -2.08
C VAL A 122 -19.43 -0.43 -1.19
N ARG A 123 -20.55 0.21 -1.54
CA ARG A 123 -21.85 0.01 -0.92
C ARG A 123 -22.78 -0.72 -1.88
N VAL A 124 -23.27 -1.89 -1.47
CA VAL A 124 -24.17 -2.71 -2.27
C VAL A 124 -25.60 -2.58 -1.76
N GLN A 125 -26.56 -2.44 -2.67
CA GLN A 125 -27.99 -2.47 -2.38
C GLN A 125 -28.69 -3.53 -3.23
N ALA A 126 -29.54 -4.32 -2.58
CA ALA A 126 -30.42 -5.28 -3.24
C ALA A 126 -31.74 -4.59 -3.58
N ILE A 127 -31.97 -4.32 -4.86
CA ILE A 127 -33.18 -3.63 -5.33
C ILE A 127 -33.72 -4.34 -6.56
N ASP A 128 -35.04 -4.46 -6.65
CA ASP A 128 -35.73 -5.02 -7.79
C ASP A 128 -35.44 -4.24 -9.09
N ASP A 129 -35.14 -4.98 -10.17
CA ASP A 129 -34.75 -4.44 -11.46
C ASP A 129 -35.77 -3.46 -12.05
N GLN A 130 -37.07 -3.70 -11.87
CA GLN A 130 -38.09 -2.79 -12.39
C GLN A 130 -38.04 -1.46 -11.65
N ARG A 131 -37.82 -1.47 -10.34
CA ARG A 131 -37.69 -0.23 -9.56
C ARG A 131 -36.46 0.57 -9.99
N VAL A 132 -35.33 -0.10 -10.18
CA VAL A 132 -34.09 0.55 -10.65
C VAL A 132 -34.28 1.12 -12.05
N LEU A 133 -34.84 0.34 -12.98
CA LEU A 133 -35.12 0.78 -14.34
C LEU A 133 -36.06 1.99 -14.37
N LEU A 134 -37.15 1.98 -13.59
CA LEU A 134 -38.07 3.11 -13.49
C LEU A 134 -37.37 4.36 -12.96
N ALA A 135 -36.57 4.24 -11.91
CA ALA A 135 -35.81 5.35 -11.34
C ALA A 135 -34.79 5.93 -12.35
N LEU A 136 -33.97 5.08 -12.98
CA LEU A 136 -32.95 5.48 -13.95
C LEU A 136 -33.54 6.10 -15.24
N THR A 137 -34.73 5.65 -15.65
CA THR A 137 -35.44 6.24 -16.80
C THR A 137 -36.20 7.52 -16.45
N GLY A 138 -36.21 7.95 -15.18
CA GLY A 138 -36.94 9.13 -14.70
C GLY A 138 -38.45 8.92 -14.58
N ARG A 139 -38.91 7.67 -14.58
CA ARG A 139 -40.31 7.28 -14.35
C ARG A 139 -40.58 6.93 -12.88
N GLY A 140 -39.56 6.95 -12.04
CA GLY A 140 -39.61 6.72 -10.60
C GLY A 140 -38.66 7.68 -9.85
N ASN A 141 -38.58 7.53 -8.53
CA ASN A 141 -37.72 8.37 -7.69
C ASN A 141 -36.31 7.76 -7.56
N LEU A 142 -35.27 8.52 -7.91
CA LEU A 142 -33.86 8.11 -7.73
C LEU A 142 -33.47 7.93 -6.26
N ASP A 143 -34.04 8.71 -5.34
CA ASP A 143 -33.76 8.56 -3.91
C ASP A 143 -34.21 7.20 -3.36
N SER A 144 -35.22 6.58 -4.00
CA SER A 144 -35.69 5.25 -3.62
C SER A 144 -34.67 4.14 -3.89
N ILE A 145 -33.65 4.43 -4.68
CA ILE A 145 -32.53 3.55 -4.99
C ILE A 145 -31.18 4.10 -4.48
N GLY A 146 -31.21 5.07 -3.56
CA GLY A 146 -30.00 5.66 -2.99
C GLY A 146 -29.27 6.65 -3.90
N GLY A 147 -29.97 7.25 -4.88
CA GLY A 147 -29.39 8.09 -5.92
C GLY A 147 -29.00 7.29 -7.15
N GLN A 148 -28.32 7.92 -8.12
CA GLN A 148 -27.86 7.18 -9.30
C GLN A 148 -26.68 6.27 -8.93
N PRO A 149 -26.81 4.93 -9.09
CA PRO A 149 -25.69 4.02 -8.84
C PRO A 149 -24.61 4.18 -9.90
N ALA A 150 -23.36 3.90 -9.52
CA ALA A 150 -22.22 3.87 -10.44
C ALA A 150 -22.12 2.51 -11.16
N VAL A 151 -22.60 1.45 -10.52
CA VAL A 151 -22.68 0.09 -11.10
C VAL A 151 -24.06 -0.48 -10.86
N TRP A 152 -24.67 -1.05 -11.89
CA TRP A 152 -25.92 -1.79 -11.80
C TRP A 152 -25.77 -3.19 -12.39
N ILE A 153 -26.24 -4.20 -11.64
CA ILE A 153 -26.20 -5.61 -12.02
C ILE A 153 -27.63 -6.17 -12.01
N PRO A 154 -28.41 -6.03 -13.09
CA PRO A 154 -29.73 -6.66 -13.19
C PRO A 154 -29.64 -8.17 -13.43
N GLU A 155 -30.78 -8.86 -13.42
CA GLU A 155 -30.85 -10.29 -13.75
C GLU A 155 -30.61 -10.55 -15.24
N THR A 156 -31.05 -9.63 -16.12
CA THR A 156 -31.02 -9.86 -17.56
C THR A 156 -30.50 -8.69 -18.41
N THR A 157 -29.83 -8.99 -19.51
CA THR A 157 -29.42 -8.02 -20.55
C THR A 157 -30.61 -7.33 -21.22
N ALA A 158 -31.79 -7.94 -21.21
CA ALA A 158 -33.01 -7.31 -21.69
C ALA A 158 -33.32 -6.01 -20.92
N THR A 159 -33.11 -5.99 -19.61
CA THR A 159 -33.32 -4.80 -18.77
C THR A 159 -32.33 -3.68 -19.12
N ILE A 160 -31.06 -4.03 -19.37
CA ILE A 160 -30.05 -3.07 -19.86
C ILE A 160 -30.47 -2.48 -21.21
N THR A 161 -30.95 -3.32 -22.12
CA THR A 161 -31.39 -2.87 -23.46
C THR A 161 -32.54 -1.86 -23.36
N GLN A 162 -33.49 -2.07 -22.44
CA GLN A 162 -34.57 -1.12 -22.17
C GLN A 162 -34.04 0.21 -21.61
N LEU A 163 -33.06 0.16 -20.70
CA LEU A 163 -32.40 1.36 -20.20
C LEU A 163 -31.71 2.13 -21.33
N THR A 164 -30.92 1.46 -22.18
CA THR A 164 -30.22 2.08 -23.31
C THR A 164 -31.17 2.71 -24.30
N ALA A 165 -32.29 2.04 -24.60
CA ALA A 165 -33.30 2.57 -25.51
C ALA A 165 -33.96 3.86 -24.98
N ALA A 166 -34.15 3.97 -23.66
CA ALA A 166 -34.72 5.14 -23.03
C ALA A 166 -33.70 6.27 -22.78
N ARG A 167 -32.47 5.91 -22.38
CA ARG A 167 -31.41 6.81 -21.90
C ARG A 167 -30.03 6.29 -22.34
N PRO A 168 -29.64 6.45 -23.62
CA PRO A 168 -28.38 5.89 -24.13
C PRO A 168 -27.14 6.51 -23.48
N ALA A 169 -27.22 7.75 -23.00
CA ALA A 169 -26.12 8.45 -22.35
C ALA A 169 -25.81 7.96 -20.91
N LEU A 170 -26.61 7.05 -20.35
CA LEU A 170 -26.39 6.54 -19.00
C LEU A 170 -25.36 5.41 -18.93
N LEU A 171 -25.06 4.74 -20.04
CA LEU A 171 -24.09 3.65 -20.07
C LEU A 171 -22.74 4.16 -20.58
N THR A 172 -21.68 3.96 -19.79
CA THR A 172 -20.31 4.30 -20.22
C THR A 172 -19.69 3.19 -21.07
N SER A 173 -20.21 1.97 -20.98
CA SER A 173 -19.62 0.79 -21.61
C SER A 173 -20.68 -0.30 -21.83
N PRO A 174 -20.46 -1.23 -22.78
CA PRO A 174 -21.28 -2.43 -22.89
C PRO A 174 -21.31 -3.19 -21.56
N ALA A 175 -22.47 -3.73 -21.21
CA ALA A 175 -22.61 -4.53 -20.00
C ALA A 175 -22.01 -5.93 -20.24
N GLU A 176 -21.25 -6.43 -19.27
CA GLU A 176 -20.57 -7.73 -19.37
C GLU A 176 -21.17 -8.72 -18.36
N PRO A 177 -21.51 -9.96 -18.78
CA PRO A 177 -22.10 -10.95 -17.88
C PRO A 177 -21.13 -11.36 -16.77
N LEU A 178 -21.59 -11.33 -15.52
CA LEU A 178 -20.82 -11.83 -14.37
C LEU A 178 -21.05 -13.32 -14.13
N ALA A 179 -22.28 -13.78 -14.35
CA ALA A 179 -22.70 -15.16 -14.20
C ALA A 179 -23.80 -15.47 -15.22
N THR A 180 -23.94 -16.72 -15.63
CA THR A 180 -24.97 -17.13 -16.58
C THR A 180 -25.66 -18.39 -16.09
N THR A 181 -26.98 -18.34 -16.11
CA THR A 181 -27.90 -19.44 -15.77
C THR A 181 -28.83 -19.67 -16.96
N PRO A 182 -29.61 -20.77 -16.99
CA PRO A 182 -30.57 -21.00 -18.08
C PRO A 182 -31.61 -19.88 -18.29
N THR A 183 -31.88 -19.08 -17.25
CA THR A 183 -32.94 -18.06 -17.25
C THR A 183 -32.44 -16.61 -17.10
N ALA A 184 -31.18 -16.39 -16.72
CA ALA A 184 -30.62 -15.07 -16.41
C ALA A 184 -29.11 -14.99 -16.70
N ASP A 185 -28.62 -13.83 -17.13
CA ASP A 185 -27.22 -13.61 -17.59
C ASP A 185 -26.48 -12.49 -16.81
N TYR A 186 -27.10 -11.93 -15.77
CA TYR A 186 -26.50 -11.05 -14.77
C TYR A 186 -25.43 -10.06 -15.31
N PRO A 187 -25.78 -9.19 -16.26
CA PRO A 187 -24.84 -8.26 -16.86
C PRO A 187 -24.44 -7.18 -15.87
N CYS A 188 -23.15 -6.87 -15.78
CA CYS A 188 -22.62 -5.75 -15.01
C CYS A 188 -22.52 -4.51 -15.91
N ALA A 189 -23.39 -3.54 -15.66
CA ALA A 189 -23.42 -2.26 -16.35
C ALA A 189 -22.75 -1.17 -15.49
N VAL A 190 -21.78 -0.47 -16.07
CA VAL A 190 -21.22 0.75 -15.47
C VAL A 190 -22.00 1.94 -15.98
N LEU A 191 -22.55 2.71 -15.04
CA LEU A 191 -23.36 3.88 -15.32
C LEU A 191 -22.55 5.17 -15.17
N THR A 192 -22.92 6.19 -15.92
CA THR A 192 -22.38 7.55 -15.78
C THR A 192 -22.87 8.20 -14.48
N ALA A 193 -22.28 7.89 -13.34
CA ALA A 193 -22.34 8.82 -12.20
C ALA A 193 -21.76 10.18 -12.66
N ASP A 194 -22.31 11.30 -12.19
CA ASP A 194 -22.06 12.66 -12.68
C ASP A 194 -20.68 12.87 -13.34
N ALA A 195 -20.68 13.50 -14.52
CA ALA A 195 -19.55 13.56 -15.47
C ALA A 195 -18.22 14.13 -14.93
N VAL A 196 -18.20 14.57 -13.67
CA VAL A 196 -17.06 15.20 -13.00
C VAL A 196 -16.17 14.18 -12.27
N ASP A 197 -16.61 12.94 -12.06
CA ASP A 197 -15.89 12.01 -11.15
C ASP A 197 -15.19 10.85 -11.90
N GLU A 198 -14.03 11.14 -12.53
CA GLU A 198 -13.16 10.13 -13.17
C GLU A 198 -12.77 8.97 -12.24
N VAL A 199 -12.67 9.25 -10.93
CA VAL A 199 -12.33 8.27 -9.90
C VAL A 199 -13.39 7.19 -9.82
N GLN A 200 -14.68 7.57 -9.86
CA GLN A 200 -15.80 6.63 -9.81
C GLN A 200 -15.83 5.73 -11.04
N GLN A 201 -15.63 6.28 -12.24
CA GLN A 201 -15.61 5.46 -13.46
C GLN A 201 -14.47 4.44 -13.44
N ARG A 202 -13.27 4.86 -13.02
CA ARG A 202 -12.13 3.94 -12.87
C ARG A 202 -12.41 2.89 -11.79
N ALA A 203 -12.95 3.30 -10.65
CA ALA A 203 -13.31 2.40 -9.56
C ALA A 203 -14.34 1.35 -10.00
N SER A 204 -15.40 1.76 -10.72
CA SER A 204 -16.40 0.85 -11.30
C SER A 204 -15.78 -0.19 -12.23
N GLN A 205 -14.83 0.21 -13.08
CA GLN A 205 -14.13 -0.73 -13.97
C GLN A 205 -13.26 -1.72 -13.21
N VAL A 206 -12.48 -1.25 -12.22
CA VAL A 206 -11.65 -2.14 -11.41
C VAL A 206 -12.51 -3.08 -10.57
N PHE A 207 -13.60 -2.58 -10.00
CA PHE A 207 -14.54 -3.41 -9.24
C PHE A 207 -15.24 -4.45 -10.12
N ARG A 208 -15.61 -4.12 -11.37
CA ARG A 208 -16.14 -5.12 -12.31
C ARG A 208 -15.12 -6.24 -12.57
N ASN A 209 -13.85 -5.89 -12.79
CA ASN A 209 -12.80 -6.88 -12.96
C ASN A 209 -12.62 -7.74 -11.71
N TYR A 210 -12.69 -7.13 -10.53
CA TYR A 210 -12.63 -7.83 -9.25
C TYR A 210 -13.76 -8.87 -9.13
N LEU A 211 -15.00 -8.51 -9.49
CA LEU A 211 -16.14 -9.45 -9.50
C LEU A 211 -15.95 -10.64 -10.44
N GLN A 212 -15.07 -10.53 -11.44
CA GLN A 212 -14.77 -11.61 -12.38
C GLN A 212 -13.65 -12.55 -11.91
N GLU A 213 -12.98 -12.25 -10.79
CA GLU A 213 -11.95 -13.12 -10.23
C GLU A 213 -12.52 -14.47 -9.77
N PRO A 214 -11.72 -15.56 -9.81
CA PRO A 214 -12.21 -16.91 -9.49
C PRO A 214 -12.88 -17.04 -8.11
N ALA A 215 -12.37 -16.32 -7.11
CA ALA A 215 -12.92 -16.34 -5.76
C ALA A 215 -14.33 -15.74 -5.71
N GLN A 216 -14.59 -14.68 -6.47
CA GLN A 216 -15.90 -14.04 -6.52
C GLN A 216 -16.87 -14.89 -7.34
N LYS A 217 -16.43 -15.41 -8.50
CA LYS A 217 -17.22 -16.30 -9.35
C LYS A 217 -17.75 -17.52 -8.61
N ALA A 218 -16.92 -18.13 -7.76
CA ALA A 218 -17.33 -19.25 -6.92
C ALA A 218 -18.50 -18.88 -5.97
N ASP A 219 -18.57 -17.65 -5.49
CA ASP A 219 -19.69 -17.20 -4.65
C ASP A 219 -20.96 -16.94 -5.49
N PHE A 220 -20.85 -16.41 -6.71
CA PHE A 220 -21.98 -16.34 -7.64
C PHE A 220 -22.53 -17.74 -7.95
N ASP A 221 -21.66 -18.69 -8.28
CA ASP A 221 -22.05 -20.07 -8.59
C ASP A 221 -22.74 -20.72 -7.39
N ARG A 222 -22.24 -20.51 -6.16
CA ARG A 222 -22.85 -21.03 -4.93
C ARG A 222 -24.26 -20.49 -4.69
N VAL A 223 -24.47 -19.20 -4.95
CA VAL A 223 -25.77 -18.55 -4.74
C VAL A 223 -26.77 -18.92 -5.83
N LEU A 224 -26.32 -19.02 -7.08
CA LEU A 224 -27.17 -19.29 -8.25
C LEU A 224 -27.42 -20.79 -8.48
N THR A 225 -26.55 -21.64 -7.96
CA THR A 225 -26.65 -23.10 -8.09
C THR A 225 -26.59 -23.77 -6.70
N PRO A 226 -27.60 -23.55 -5.85
CA PRO A 226 -27.62 -24.17 -4.53
C PRO A 226 -27.77 -25.69 -4.66
N GLY A 227 -26.66 -26.42 -4.44
CA GLY A 227 -26.63 -27.89 -4.42
C GLY A 227 -25.95 -28.59 -5.61
N ALA A 228 -25.23 -27.86 -6.48
CA ALA A 228 -24.31 -28.45 -7.45
C ALA A 228 -22.97 -28.86 -6.81
#